data_AF-A0A8K0Q8E4-F1
#
_entry.id   AF-A0A8K0Q8E4-F1
#
_cell.length_a   1.000
_cell.length_b   1.000
_cell.length_c   1.000
_cell.angle_alpha   90.00
_cell.angle_beta   90.00
_cell.angle_gamma   90.00
#
_symmetry.space_group_name_H-M   'P 1'
#
loop_
_entity.id
_entity.type
_entity.pdbx_description
1 polymer ?
#
loop_
_entity_poly.entity_id
_entity_poly.type
_entity_poly.pdbx_seq_one_letter_code
_entity_poly.pdbx_strand_id
1 'polypeptide(L)'
;MRSNAPQRLFEGLPFDIHFEVVRHLDFMSALNMASTNRFFHRILNLPAILPNSELVEFIRERGMAGQNRAENLFACYQCYRLRPREKFSKKATADRLHHRHKLTEEGRRYCFDCSAKNRFYDHLRPISNGKLRYYFCHNCGQYRTRSGMCHGPRRGIDQGDGEMLAWCQPKPATPEGGLEMLPAHILKNIVSYLGYDDALHLAMVSHTLRDTVPPIKWVALHTRFRFLRDRWTADTVDVDIGAMKTFPCYMCCRIQPKDKFTPTQLRMAETYPQTSWKMRCQACVQRMYISERNLMRIEYNRRRMCEICKCLRRGRETCGGCLELYVKGAIDQRTMYPEGLGRKRDYGDHLNRLDGLFDGQDWVEA
;
A
#
# COMPACT_ATOMS: atom_id res chain seq x y z
N MET A 1 10.47 -10.33 47.75
CA MET A 1 9.20 -10.00 47.08
C MET A 1 9.29 -10.48 45.64
N ARG A 2 8.71 -11.66 45.32
CA ARG A 2 8.62 -12.16 43.95
C ARG A 2 7.45 -11.46 43.28
N SER A 3 7.73 -10.70 42.23
CA SER A 3 6.71 -10.10 41.36
C SER A 3 5.89 -11.20 40.71
N ASN A 4 4.65 -11.39 41.17
CA ASN A 4 3.64 -12.18 40.47
C ASN A 4 3.27 -11.44 39.17
N ALA A 5 4.07 -11.66 38.11
CA ALA A 5 3.59 -11.36 36.78
C ALA A 5 2.34 -12.21 36.54
N PRO A 6 1.23 -11.65 36.03
CA PRO A 6 0.08 -12.45 35.67
C PRO A 6 0.54 -13.49 34.65
N GLN A 7 0.59 -14.75 35.07
CA GLN A 7 0.85 -15.86 34.17
C GLN A 7 -0.20 -15.75 33.06
N ARG A 8 0.26 -15.51 31.84
CA ARG A 8 -0.58 -15.59 30.65
C ARG A 8 -0.90 -17.08 30.43
N LEU A 9 -1.83 -17.58 31.24
CA LEU A 9 -2.16 -19.01 31.39
C LEU A 9 -2.40 -19.70 30.05
N PHE A 10 -2.95 -18.96 29.08
CA PHE A 10 -3.22 -19.49 27.75
C PHE A 10 -2.00 -19.48 26.81
N GLU A 11 -1.14 -18.45 26.86
CA GLU A 11 0.09 -18.40 26.04
C GLU A 11 1.12 -19.45 26.47
N GLY A 12 1.09 -19.86 27.74
CA GLY A 12 1.98 -20.88 28.31
C GLY A 12 1.57 -22.33 28.02
N LEU A 13 0.44 -22.57 27.33
CA LEU A 13 0.03 -23.93 26.97
C LEU A 13 0.95 -24.52 25.89
N PRO A 14 1.09 -25.87 25.83
CA PRO A 14 1.78 -26.53 24.73
C PRO A 14 1.11 -26.24 23.38
N PHE A 15 1.92 -26.24 22.31
CA PHE A 15 1.46 -25.99 20.94
C PHE A 15 0.31 -26.92 20.52
N ASP A 16 0.34 -28.19 20.92
CA ASP A 16 -0.70 -29.16 20.57
C ASP A 16 -2.09 -28.76 21.10
N ILE A 17 -2.14 -28.10 22.26
CA ILE A 17 -3.39 -27.57 22.82
C ILE A 17 -3.86 -26.37 22.02
N HIS A 18 -2.95 -25.46 21.63
CA HIS A 18 -3.30 -24.34 20.75
C HIS A 18 -3.81 -24.82 19.40
N PHE A 19 -3.14 -25.83 18.82
CA PHE A 19 -3.52 -26.44 17.56
C PHE A 19 -4.94 -27.01 17.66
N GLU A 20 -5.23 -27.78 18.70
CA GLU A 20 -6.53 -28.41 18.85
C GLU A 20 -7.64 -27.38 19.11
N VAL A 21 -7.38 -26.35 19.91
CA VAL A 21 -8.32 -25.22 20.06
C VAL A 21 -8.60 -24.57 18.70
N VAL A 22 -7.55 -24.21 17.96
CA VAL A 22 -7.68 -23.51 16.67
C VAL A 22 -8.40 -24.35 15.62
N ARG A 23 -8.23 -25.68 15.65
CA ARG A 23 -8.92 -26.61 14.75
C ARG A 23 -10.45 -26.61 14.93
N HIS A 24 -10.95 -26.25 16.12
CA HIS A 24 -12.38 -26.12 16.40
C HIS A 24 -12.92 -24.68 16.24
N LEU A 25 -12.06 -23.72 15.88
CA LEU A 25 -12.48 -22.35 15.59
C LEU A 25 -12.80 -22.19 14.11
N ASP A 26 -13.80 -21.36 13.81
CA ASP A 26 -13.99 -20.86 12.45
C ASP A 26 -12.80 -19.97 12.04
N PHE A 27 -12.58 -19.83 10.72
CA PHE A 27 -11.43 -19.10 10.20
C PHE A 27 -11.30 -17.68 10.79
N MET A 28 -12.41 -16.96 10.99
CA MET A 28 -12.38 -15.61 11.54
C MET A 28 -11.94 -15.58 13.00
N SER A 29 -12.43 -16.49 13.83
CA SER A 29 -11.98 -16.61 15.22
C SER A 29 -10.51 -17.02 15.31
N ALA A 30 -10.07 -17.95 14.47
CA ALA A 30 -8.67 -18.37 14.39
C ALA A 30 -7.75 -17.22 13.94
N LEU A 31 -8.19 -16.42 12.96
CA LEU A 31 -7.49 -15.22 12.52
C LEU A 31 -7.42 -14.15 13.61
N ASN A 32 -8.51 -13.92 14.32
CA ASN A 32 -8.55 -13.01 15.46
C ASN A 32 -7.60 -13.47 16.57
N MET A 33 -7.57 -14.76 16.87
CA MET A 33 -6.61 -15.34 17.82
C MET A 33 -5.16 -15.10 17.38
N ALA A 34 -4.84 -15.38 16.11
CA ALA A 34 -3.52 -15.12 15.56
C ALA A 34 -3.14 -13.62 15.56
N SER A 35 -4.10 -12.71 15.49
CA SER A 35 -3.86 -11.26 15.49
C SER A 35 -3.80 -10.64 16.89
N THR A 36 -4.29 -11.32 17.93
CA THR A 36 -4.29 -10.80 19.31
C THR A 36 -2.90 -10.54 19.87
N ASN A 37 -1.92 -11.39 19.58
CA ASN A 37 -0.55 -11.23 20.07
C ASN A 37 0.50 -11.80 19.09
N ARG A 38 1.75 -11.36 19.28
CA ARG A 38 2.90 -11.78 18.46
C ARG A 38 3.22 -13.28 18.58
N PHE A 39 2.91 -13.88 19.73
CA PHE A 39 3.19 -15.30 19.98
C PHE A 39 2.33 -16.17 19.05
N PHE A 40 1.00 -16.02 19.11
CA PHE A 40 0.05 -16.75 18.25
C PHE A 40 0.25 -16.44 16.77
N HIS A 41 0.53 -15.19 16.40
CA HIS A 41 0.88 -14.86 15.02
C HIS A 41 2.06 -15.71 14.51
N ARG A 42 3.05 -15.98 15.35
CA ARG A 42 4.26 -16.71 14.96
C ARG A 42 4.05 -18.21 14.91
N ILE A 43 3.29 -18.78 15.86
CA ILE A 43 3.12 -20.23 15.97
C ILE A 43 1.94 -20.77 15.15
N LEU A 44 0.88 -19.99 14.96
CA LEU A 44 -0.32 -20.43 14.26
C LEU A 44 -0.17 -20.21 12.75
N ASN A 45 0.19 -21.28 12.04
CA ASN A 45 0.12 -21.30 10.58
C ASN A 45 -1.29 -21.74 10.16
N LEU A 46 -2.25 -20.82 10.15
CA LEU A 46 -3.66 -21.13 9.86
C LEU A 46 -3.86 -21.95 8.57
N PRO A 47 -3.14 -21.67 7.45
CA PRO A 47 -3.20 -22.52 6.26
C PRO A 47 -2.81 -23.99 6.44
N ALA A 48 -2.05 -24.32 7.47
CA ALA A 48 -1.64 -25.68 7.79
C ALA A 48 -2.55 -26.35 8.84
N ILE A 49 -3.32 -25.55 9.59
CA ILE A 49 -4.19 -26.04 10.68
C ILE A 49 -5.61 -26.25 10.16
N LEU A 50 -6.14 -25.28 9.41
CA LEU A 50 -7.53 -25.27 8.98
C LEU A 50 -7.71 -25.97 7.63
N PRO A 51 -8.89 -26.58 7.37
CA PRO A 51 -9.22 -27.17 6.08
C PRO A 51 -9.13 -26.14 4.95
N ASN A 52 -8.62 -26.56 3.79
CA ASN A 52 -8.50 -25.70 2.61
C ASN A 52 -9.86 -25.12 2.16
N SER A 53 -10.94 -25.89 2.31
CA SER A 53 -12.31 -25.44 2.00
C SER A 53 -12.69 -24.17 2.76
N GLU A 54 -12.40 -24.09 4.05
CA GLU A 54 -12.72 -22.92 4.89
C GLU A 54 -11.88 -21.70 4.49
N LEU A 55 -10.59 -21.91 4.22
CA LEU A 55 -9.69 -20.85 3.76
C LEU A 55 -10.15 -20.24 2.43
N VAL A 56 -10.56 -21.11 1.49
CA VAL A 56 -11.06 -20.72 0.17
C VAL A 56 -12.39 -20.00 0.28
N GLU A 57 -13.32 -20.50 1.09
CA GLU A 57 -14.62 -19.88 1.30
C GLU A 57 -14.46 -18.48 1.88
N PHE A 58 -13.67 -18.33 2.94
CA PHE A 58 -13.40 -17.05 3.57
C PHE A 58 -12.79 -16.03 2.58
N ILE A 59 -11.72 -16.40 1.87
CA ILE A 59 -11.06 -15.46 0.97
C ILE A 59 -11.93 -15.14 -0.25
N ARG A 60 -12.80 -16.06 -0.67
CA ARG A 60 -13.81 -15.84 -1.72
C ARG A 60 -14.82 -14.78 -1.29
N GLU A 61 -15.40 -14.90 -0.10
CA GLU A 61 -16.34 -13.92 0.45
C GLU A 61 -15.71 -12.53 0.56
N ARG A 62 -14.52 -12.45 1.14
CA ARG A 62 -13.71 -11.22 1.20
C ARG A 62 -13.43 -10.63 -0.18
N GLY A 63 -13.10 -11.50 -1.14
CA GLY A 63 -12.86 -11.09 -2.52
C GLY A 63 -14.10 -10.47 -3.17
N MET A 64 -15.27 -11.06 -2.95
CA MET A 64 -16.54 -10.51 -3.44
C MET A 64 -16.87 -9.16 -2.79
N ALA A 65 -16.69 -9.04 -1.48
CA ALA A 65 -16.90 -7.77 -0.76
C ALA A 65 -15.98 -6.64 -1.28
N GLY A 66 -14.68 -6.93 -1.47
CA GLY A 66 -13.72 -5.94 -2.01
C GLY A 66 -14.03 -5.51 -3.45
N GLN A 67 -14.56 -6.43 -4.28
CA GLN A 67 -15.04 -6.09 -5.62
C GLN A 67 -16.27 -5.17 -5.58
N ASN A 68 -17.21 -5.44 -4.68
CA ASN A 68 -18.41 -4.61 -4.48
C ASN A 68 -18.06 -3.20 -3.98
N ARG A 69 -16.94 -3.03 -3.27
CA ARG A 69 -16.40 -1.73 -2.82
C ARG A 69 -15.58 -1.00 -3.89
N ALA A 70 -15.51 -1.52 -5.12
CA ALA A 70 -14.72 -0.97 -6.23
C ALA A 70 -13.21 -0.86 -5.96
N GLU A 71 -12.67 -1.68 -5.06
CA GLU A 71 -11.24 -1.69 -4.71
C GLU A 71 -10.38 -2.47 -5.73
N ASN A 72 -11.00 -3.15 -6.71
CA ASN A 72 -10.33 -3.97 -7.73
C ASN A 72 -9.39 -5.05 -7.15
N LEU A 73 -9.73 -5.58 -5.97
CA LEU A 73 -9.01 -6.66 -5.32
C LEU A 73 -9.60 -8.02 -5.68
N PHE A 74 -8.73 -9.01 -5.82
CA PHE A 74 -9.06 -10.38 -6.20
C PHE A 74 -8.39 -11.35 -5.24
N ALA A 75 -9.11 -12.38 -4.82
CA ALA A 75 -8.60 -13.45 -3.98
C ALA A 75 -7.61 -14.35 -4.74
N CYS A 76 -6.47 -14.66 -4.12
CA CYS A 76 -5.63 -15.77 -4.54
C CYS A 76 -5.87 -16.97 -3.61
N TYR A 77 -6.30 -18.10 -4.16
CA TYR A 77 -6.62 -19.30 -3.38
C TYR A 77 -5.41 -20.16 -3.00
N GLN A 78 -4.22 -19.84 -3.52
CA GLN A 78 -2.99 -20.53 -3.12
C GLN A 78 -2.33 -19.89 -1.90
N CYS A 79 -2.31 -18.55 -1.84
CA CYS A 79 -1.70 -17.83 -0.72
C CYS A 79 -2.73 -17.18 0.22
N TYR A 80 -4.03 -17.36 -0.05
CA TYR A 80 -5.15 -16.83 0.73
C TYR A 80 -5.03 -15.31 0.98
N ARG A 81 -4.60 -14.56 -0.04
CA ARG A 81 -4.45 -13.09 0.03
C ARG A 81 -5.26 -12.41 -1.06
N LEU A 82 -5.83 -11.25 -0.71
CA LEU A 82 -6.37 -10.32 -1.69
C LEU A 82 -5.22 -9.59 -2.37
N ARG A 83 -5.23 -9.55 -3.70
CA ARG A 83 -4.22 -8.86 -4.51
C ARG A 83 -4.92 -7.98 -5.56
N PRO A 84 -4.27 -6.90 -6.03
CA PRO A 84 -4.79 -6.11 -7.14
C PRO A 84 -5.00 -6.96 -8.40
N ARG A 85 -5.97 -6.57 -9.24
CA ARG A 85 -6.29 -7.24 -10.52
C ARG A 85 -5.05 -7.49 -11.39
N GLU A 86 -4.11 -6.56 -11.39
CA GLU A 86 -2.89 -6.59 -12.19
C GLU A 86 -1.92 -7.70 -11.75
N LYS A 87 -2.10 -8.29 -10.56
CA LYS A 87 -1.31 -9.43 -10.10
C LYS A 87 -1.91 -10.77 -10.55
N PHE A 88 -2.92 -10.77 -11.43
CA PHE A 88 -3.55 -11.96 -11.97
C PHE A 88 -3.57 -11.94 -13.50
N SER A 89 -3.71 -13.12 -14.11
CA SER A 89 -3.96 -13.23 -15.54
C SER A 89 -5.38 -12.80 -15.89
N LYS A 90 -5.56 -12.29 -17.11
CA LYS A 90 -6.87 -11.93 -17.66
C LYS A 90 -7.85 -13.08 -17.56
N LYS A 91 -7.41 -14.32 -17.85
CA LYS A 91 -8.23 -15.54 -17.71
C LYS A 91 -8.69 -15.76 -16.26
N ALA A 92 -7.81 -15.57 -15.28
CA ALA A 92 -8.13 -15.72 -13.86
C ALA A 92 -9.08 -14.63 -13.32
N THR A 93 -9.10 -13.46 -13.98
CA THR A 93 -9.99 -12.32 -13.65
C THR A 93 -11.18 -12.17 -14.61
N ALA A 94 -11.31 -13.05 -15.61
CA ALA A 94 -12.30 -12.88 -16.67
C ALA A 94 -13.69 -13.16 -16.11
N ASP A 95 -14.45 -12.08 -15.90
CA ASP A 95 -15.88 -12.12 -15.67
C ASP A 95 -16.61 -12.51 -16.95
N ARG A 96 -16.73 -13.81 -17.21
CA ARG A 96 -17.92 -14.27 -17.92
C ARG A 96 -18.95 -14.54 -16.83
N LEU A 97 -20.06 -13.80 -16.82
CA LEU A 97 -21.14 -13.93 -15.83
C LEU A 97 -21.56 -15.40 -15.60
N HIS A 98 -21.47 -16.26 -16.63
CA HIS A 98 -21.74 -17.71 -16.53
C HIS A 98 -20.56 -18.58 -16.06
N HIS A 99 -19.34 -18.06 -15.99
CA HIS A 99 -18.14 -18.76 -15.47
C HIS A 99 -17.59 -18.17 -14.17
N ARG A 100 -18.21 -17.10 -13.63
CA ARG A 100 -17.91 -16.61 -12.28
C ARG A 100 -17.99 -17.77 -11.29
N HIS A 101 -19.07 -18.54 -11.35
CA HIS A 101 -19.26 -19.76 -10.57
C HIS A 101 -18.14 -20.77 -10.83
N LYS A 102 -17.92 -21.20 -12.07
CA LYS A 102 -16.97 -22.29 -12.36
C LYS A 102 -15.52 -22.05 -11.92
N LEU A 103 -14.97 -20.84 -12.09
CA LEU A 103 -13.59 -20.52 -11.66
C LEU A 103 -13.48 -20.22 -10.16
N THR A 104 -14.57 -19.81 -9.50
CA THR A 104 -14.60 -19.64 -8.04
C THR A 104 -14.93 -20.94 -7.31
N GLU A 105 -15.75 -21.81 -7.88
CA GLU A 105 -16.09 -23.16 -7.40
C GLU A 105 -14.89 -24.12 -7.50
N GLU A 106 -14.08 -24.02 -8.57
CA GLU A 106 -12.90 -24.88 -8.71
C GLU A 106 -11.68 -24.38 -7.90
N GLY A 107 -11.73 -23.19 -7.26
CA GLY A 107 -10.62 -22.67 -6.46
C GLY A 107 -9.34 -22.32 -7.25
N ARG A 108 -9.43 -22.09 -8.57
CA ARG A 108 -8.25 -22.02 -9.47
C ARG A 108 -7.68 -20.62 -9.74
N ARG A 109 -8.07 -19.61 -8.96
CA ARG A 109 -7.55 -18.24 -9.08
C ARG A 109 -6.23 -18.09 -8.30
N TYR A 110 -5.13 -18.01 -9.03
CA TYR A 110 -3.79 -17.82 -8.46
C TYR A 110 -3.16 -16.51 -8.94
N CYS A 111 -2.50 -15.78 -8.03
CA CYS A 111 -1.71 -14.61 -8.42
C CYS A 111 -0.47 -15.06 -9.21
N PHE A 112 0.17 -14.13 -9.91
CA PHE A 112 1.38 -14.41 -10.67
C PHE A 112 2.46 -15.03 -9.78
N ASP A 113 2.72 -14.52 -8.58
CA ASP A 113 3.77 -15.07 -7.71
C ASP A 113 3.52 -16.54 -7.36
N CYS A 114 2.28 -16.89 -7.00
CA CYS A 114 1.89 -18.27 -6.70
C CYS A 114 1.95 -19.15 -7.95
N SER A 115 1.53 -18.61 -9.09
CA SER A 115 1.54 -19.33 -10.36
C SER A 115 2.96 -19.59 -10.87
N ALA A 116 3.88 -18.64 -10.64
CA ALA A 116 5.30 -18.81 -10.92
C ALA A 116 5.92 -19.87 -10.02
N LYS A 117 5.71 -19.76 -8.70
CA LYS A 117 6.25 -20.69 -7.71
C LYS A 117 5.84 -22.13 -8.01
N ASN A 118 4.58 -22.34 -8.39
CA ASN A 118 4.04 -23.67 -8.69
C ASN A 118 4.08 -24.05 -10.18
N ARG A 119 4.66 -23.20 -11.04
CA ARG A 119 4.80 -23.42 -12.49
C ARG A 119 3.47 -23.78 -13.18
N PHE A 120 2.39 -23.07 -12.84
CA PHE A 120 1.05 -23.33 -13.39
C PHE A 120 0.85 -22.89 -14.84
N TYR A 121 1.81 -22.16 -15.41
CA TYR A 121 1.76 -21.75 -16.81
C TYR A 121 2.95 -22.31 -17.55
N ASP A 122 2.76 -22.67 -18.82
CA ASP A 122 3.80 -23.22 -19.65
C ASP A 122 4.98 -22.26 -19.88
N HIS A 123 6.14 -22.86 -20.12
CA HIS A 123 7.38 -22.14 -20.38
C HIS A 123 7.26 -21.25 -21.61
N LEU A 124 7.54 -19.95 -21.44
CA LEU A 124 7.54 -18.90 -22.46
C LEU A 124 6.24 -18.82 -23.29
N ARG A 125 5.12 -19.30 -22.75
CA ARG A 125 3.81 -19.07 -23.35
C ARG A 125 3.24 -17.71 -22.89
N PRO A 126 2.59 -16.97 -23.79
CA PRO A 126 2.05 -15.65 -23.47
C PRO A 126 0.81 -15.76 -22.57
N ILE A 127 0.80 -14.97 -21.51
CA ILE A 127 -0.32 -14.82 -20.58
C ILE A 127 -0.75 -13.36 -20.60
N SER A 128 -2.00 -13.13 -20.95
CA SER A 128 -2.55 -11.78 -21.03
C SER A 128 -2.88 -11.24 -19.64
N ASN A 129 -2.57 -9.97 -19.40
CA ASN A 129 -3.04 -9.19 -18.27
C ASN A 129 -3.35 -7.77 -18.76
N GLY A 130 -4.65 -7.44 -18.85
CA GLY A 130 -5.11 -6.23 -19.52
C GLY A 130 -4.65 -6.18 -20.98
N LYS A 131 -3.90 -5.13 -21.33
CA LYS A 131 -3.31 -4.91 -22.67
C LYS A 131 -1.91 -5.54 -22.82
N LEU A 132 -1.29 -5.95 -21.72
CA LEU A 132 0.07 -6.48 -21.72
C LEU A 132 0.06 -8.01 -21.81
N ARG A 133 1.13 -8.56 -22.40
CA ARG A 133 1.40 -10.01 -22.42
C ARG A 133 2.68 -10.27 -21.65
N TYR A 134 2.59 -11.22 -20.73
CA TYR A 134 3.70 -11.69 -19.92
C TYR A 134 4.08 -13.12 -20.33
N TYR A 135 5.35 -13.45 -20.22
CA TYR A 135 5.94 -14.73 -20.59
C TYR A 135 6.66 -15.28 -19.37
N PHE A 136 6.25 -16.46 -18.91
CA PHE A 136 6.81 -17.08 -17.72
C PHE A 136 8.01 -17.97 -18.07
N CYS A 137 9.15 -17.74 -17.45
CA CYS A 137 10.33 -18.57 -17.66
C CYS A 137 10.48 -19.60 -16.53
N HIS A 138 10.48 -20.90 -16.85
CA HIS A 138 10.64 -21.99 -15.87
C HIS A 138 12.07 -22.05 -15.32
N ASN A 139 13.04 -21.57 -16.09
CA ASN A 139 14.44 -21.57 -15.72
C ASN A 139 14.75 -20.49 -14.67
N CYS A 140 14.25 -19.26 -14.85
CA CYS A 140 14.51 -18.15 -13.90
C CYS A 140 13.34 -17.84 -12.94
N GLY A 141 12.16 -18.42 -13.16
CA GLY A 141 10.99 -18.25 -12.30
C GLY A 141 10.33 -16.87 -12.39
N GLN A 142 10.57 -16.10 -13.45
CA GLN A 142 10.05 -14.73 -13.59
C GLN A 142 9.08 -14.59 -14.78
N TYR A 143 8.12 -13.66 -14.63
CA TYR A 143 7.32 -13.14 -15.72
C TYR A 143 8.00 -11.93 -16.35
N ARG A 144 8.09 -11.90 -17.67
CA ARG A 144 8.64 -10.76 -18.43
C ARG A 144 7.75 -10.41 -19.61
N THR A 145 7.80 -9.18 -20.08
CA THR A 145 7.13 -8.77 -21.33
C THR A 145 7.86 -9.35 -22.54
N ARG A 146 7.25 -9.25 -23.74
CA ARG A 146 7.85 -9.77 -24.99
C ARG A 146 9.27 -9.24 -25.25
N SER A 147 9.54 -7.98 -24.92
CA SER A 147 10.85 -7.36 -25.15
C SER A 147 11.94 -7.83 -24.18
N GLY A 148 11.57 -8.37 -23.01
CA GLY A 148 12.51 -8.80 -21.98
C GLY A 148 12.47 -10.30 -21.69
N MET A 149 11.67 -11.08 -22.43
CA MET A 149 11.49 -12.50 -22.17
C MET A 149 12.81 -13.27 -22.32
N CYS A 150 12.95 -14.33 -21.53
CA CYS A 150 14.05 -15.26 -21.75
C CYS A 150 13.84 -16.05 -23.05
N HIS A 151 14.92 -16.61 -23.59
CA HIS A 151 14.89 -17.45 -24.78
C HIS A 151 15.48 -18.84 -24.51
N GLY A 152 15.13 -19.78 -25.38
CA GLY A 152 15.63 -21.15 -25.35
C GLY A 152 14.73 -22.13 -24.57
N PRO A 153 15.13 -23.42 -24.55
CA PRO A 153 14.33 -24.51 -23.97
C PRO A 153 14.34 -24.50 -22.43
N ARG A 154 13.43 -25.27 -21.84
CA ARG A 154 13.43 -25.54 -20.41
C ARG A 154 14.61 -26.46 -20.07
N ARG A 155 15.46 -26.06 -19.11
CA ARG A 155 16.60 -26.87 -18.66
C ARG A 155 16.12 -28.21 -18.09
N GLY A 156 16.74 -29.31 -18.52
CA GLY A 156 16.51 -30.66 -17.99
C GLY A 156 15.19 -31.35 -18.38
N ILE A 157 14.37 -30.76 -19.27
CA ILE A 157 13.16 -31.42 -19.80
C ILE A 157 13.16 -31.40 -21.33
N ASP A 158 13.37 -30.22 -21.91
CA ASP A 158 13.24 -30.02 -23.35
C ASP A 158 14.62 -30.02 -24.06
N GLN A 159 15.69 -30.40 -23.37
CA GLN A 159 17.02 -30.53 -23.95
C GLN A 159 17.10 -31.84 -24.74
N GLY A 160 16.80 -31.77 -26.04
CA GLY A 160 17.35 -32.72 -26.99
C GLY A 160 18.85 -32.48 -27.17
N ASP A 161 19.56 -33.47 -27.70
CA ASP A 161 21.03 -33.53 -27.81
C ASP A 161 21.70 -32.40 -28.63
N GLY A 162 20.92 -31.42 -29.11
CA GLY A 162 21.40 -30.19 -29.74
C GLY A 162 21.45 -29.03 -28.73
N GLU A 163 22.66 -28.56 -28.42
CA GLU A 163 23.01 -27.52 -27.44
C GLU A 163 22.45 -26.11 -27.74
N MET A 164 21.13 -25.91 -27.77
CA MET A 164 20.57 -24.57 -27.63
C MET A 164 20.56 -24.16 -26.15
N LEU A 165 21.60 -23.43 -25.74
CA LEU A 165 21.73 -22.86 -24.40
C LEU A 165 20.56 -21.91 -24.10
N ALA A 166 19.85 -22.16 -23.00
CA ALA A 166 18.81 -21.27 -22.53
C ALA A 166 19.39 -19.91 -22.13
N TRP A 167 19.09 -18.87 -22.91
CA TRP A 167 19.42 -17.47 -22.62
C TRP A 167 18.43 -16.90 -21.62
N CYS A 168 18.62 -17.30 -20.38
CA CYS A 168 18.04 -16.63 -19.24
C CYS A 168 19.11 -15.70 -18.68
N GLN A 169 18.79 -14.42 -18.52
CA GLN A 169 19.53 -13.65 -17.53
C GLN A 169 19.33 -14.38 -16.19
N PRO A 170 20.40 -14.88 -15.55
CA PRO A 170 20.26 -15.43 -14.21
C PRO A 170 19.52 -14.39 -13.36
N LYS A 171 18.61 -14.83 -12.48
CA LYS A 171 18.08 -13.95 -11.43
C LYS A 171 19.33 -13.27 -10.85
N PRO A 172 19.50 -11.94 -10.95
CA PRO A 172 20.68 -11.32 -10.37
C PRO A 172 20.67 -11.81 -8.93
N ALA A 173 21.74 -12.50 -8.54
CA ALA A 173 21.96 -12.91 -7.16
C ALA A 173 22.29 -11.67 -6.32
N THR A 174 21.67 -10.52 -6.62
CA THR A 174 21.46 -9.49 -5.63
C THR A 174 20.75 -10.22 -4.49
N PRO A 175 21.41 -10.40 -3.32
CA PRO A 175 20.67 -10.80 -2.14
C PRO A 175 19.49 -9.83 -2.08
N GLU A 176 18.26 -10.37 -2.08
CA GLU A 176 17.05 -9.55 -1.98
C GLU A 176 17.33 -8.52 -0.90
N GLY A 177 17.41 -7.25 -1.30
CA GLY A 177 17.99 -6.22 -0.43
C GLY A 177 17.22 -6.27 0.87
N GLY A 178 17.88 -6.21 2.03
CA GLY A 178 17.24 -6.51 3.31
C GLY A 178 15.90 -5.79 3.51
N LEU A 179 15.74 -4.60 2.94
CA LEU A 179 14.50 -3.82 2.91
C LEU A 179 13.36 -4.45 2.09
N GLU A 180 13.61 -5.02 0.92
CA GLU A 180 12.58 -5.62 0.05
C GLU A 180 11.88 -6.83 0.70
N MET A 181 12.59 -7.49 1.61
CA MET A 181 12.11 -8.66 2.36
C MET A 181 11.36 -8.27 3.64
N LEU A 182 11.42 -7.00 4.04
CA LEU A 182 10.71 -6.55 5.23
C LEU A 182 9.20 -6.59 4.98
N PRO A 183 8.41 -7.02 5.97
CA PRO A 183 6.96 -6.88 5.92
C PRO A 183 6.54 -5.44 5.66
N ALA A 184 5.45 -5.25 4.90
CA ALA A 184 4.97 -3.93 4.50
C ALA A 184 4.75 -2.96 5.68
N HIS A 185 4.33 -3.45 6.85
CA HIS A 185 4.15 -2.62 8.05
C HIS A 185 5.49 -2.12 8.62
N ILE A 186 6.55 -2.92 8.57
CA ILE A 186 7.89 -2.48 8.97
C ILE A 186 8.42 -1.45 7.97
N LEU A 187 8.25 -1.70 6.67
CA LEU A 187 8.59 -0.72 5.63
C LEU A 187 7.82 0.59 5.80
N LYS A 188 6.52 0.53 6.11
CA LYS A 188 5.69 1.72 6.39
C LYS A 188 6.24 2.50 7.59
N ASN A 189 6.65 1.82 8.66
CA ASN A 189 7.28 2.45 9.82
C ASN A 189 8.63 3.08 9.47
N ILE A 190 9.46 2.44 8.65
CA ILE A 190 10.73 3.04 8.20
C ILE A 190 10.45 4.29 7.37
N VAL A 191 9.52 4.19 6.40
CA VAL A 191 9.17 5.28 5.47
C VAL A 191 8.49 6.45 6.19
N SER A 192 7.81 6.24 7.32
CA SER A 192 7.18 7.32 8.07
C SER A 192 8.20 8.29 8.71
N TYR A 193 9.44 7.84 8.92
CA TYR A 193 10.55 8.69 9.36
C TYR A 193 11.30 9.38 8.21
N LEU A 194 11.02 9.02 6.97
CA LEU A 194 11.71 9.57 5.80
C LEU A 194 11.09 10.88 5.31
N GLY A 195 11.93 11.72 4.71
CA GLY A 195 11.48 12.82 3.87
C GLY A 195 10.70 12.29 2.66
N TYR A 196 9.89 13.15 2.04
CA TYR A 196 9.15 12.73 0.83
C TYR A 196 10.10 12.43 -0.34
N ASP A 197 11.21 13.16 -0.45
CA ASP A 197 12.24 12.94 -1.46
C ASP A 197 12.96 11.59 -1.26
N ASP A 198 13.38 11.29 -0.03
CA ASP A 198 14.00 10.01 0.32
C ASP A 198 13.05 8.83 0.04
N ALA A 199 11.77 8.98 0.34
CA ALA A 199 10.77 7.96 0.05
C ALA A 199 10.56 7.76 -1.45
N LEU A 200 10.67 8.82 -2.27
CA LEU A 200 10.67 8.71 -3.73
C LEU A 200 11.92 7.97 -4.22
N HIS A 201 13.10 8.33 -3.72
CA HIS A 201 14.35 7.64 -4.04
C HIS A 201 14.29 6.15 -3.67
N LEU A 202 13.80 5.82 -2.47
CA LEU A 202 13.60 4.45 -2.02
C LEU A 202 12.67 3.67 -2.97
N ALA A 203 11.54 4.25 -3.38
CA ALA A 203 10.63 3.63 -4.34
C ALA A 203 11.23 3.49 -5.75
N MET A 204 12.32 4.18 -6.06
CA MET A 204 13.04 4.05 -7.34
C MET A 204 14.16 3.00 -7.32
N VAL A 205 14.65 2.61 -6.13
CA VAL A 205 15.74 1.61 -5.97
C VAL A 205 15.41 0.29 -6.66
N SER A 206 14.17 -0.17 -6.58
CA SER A 206 13.74 -1.43 -7.20
C SER A 206 12.27 -1.46 -7.60
N HIS A 207 11.91 -2.42 -8.44
CA HIS A 207 10.50 -2.67 -8.79
C HIS A 207 9.67 -3.12 -7.59
N THR A 208 10.25 -3.92 -6.68
CA THR A 208 9.58 -4.41 -5.47
C THR A 208 9.23 -3.25 -4.54
N LEU A 209 10.20 -2.34 -4.30
CA LEU A 209 9.98 -1.16 -3.46
C LEU A 209 9.01 -0.18 -4.13
N ARG A 210 9.07 -0.02 -5.46
CA ARG A 210 8.11 0.80 -6.20
C ARG A 210 6.66 0.33 -6.01
N ASP A 211 6.44 -0.98 -6.03
CA ASP A 211 5.13 -1.59 -5.86
C ASP A 211 4.67 -1.56 -4.40
N THR A 212 5.60 -1.66 -3.44
CA THR A 212 5.31 -1.84 -2.02
C THR A 212 5.23 -0.51 -1.26
N VAL A 213 6.05 0.47 -1.62
CA VAL A 213 6.18 1.78 -0.95
C VAL A 213 5.44 2.83 -1.77
N PRO A 214 4.17 3.14 -1.48
CA PRO A 214 3.47 4.28 -2.06
C PRO A 214 3.79 5.56 -1.26
N PRO A 215 4.76 6.41 -1.67
CA PRO A 215 5.21 7.53 -0.83
C PRO A 215 4.09 8.52 -0.55
N ILE A 216 3.15 8.65 -1.51
CA ILE A 216 1.98 9.52 -1.37
C ILE A 216 1.02 9.08 -0.26
N LYS A 217 1.00 7.80 0.10
CA LYS A 217 0.13 7.30 1.18
C LYS A 217 0.87 7.23 2.51
N TRP A 218 2.14 6.84 2.48
CA TRP A 218 2.89 6.51 3.70
C TRP A 218 3.62 7.69 4.32
N VAL A 219 4.03 8.69 3.53
CA VAL A 219 4.71 9.87 4.05
C VAL A 219 3.70 10.85 4.62
N ALA A 220 4.04 11.46 5.76
CA ALA A 220 3.21 12.44 6.43
C ALA A 220 2.83 13.62 5.50
N LEU A 221 1.62 14.15 5.67
CA LEU A 221 1.06 15.17 4.78
C LEU A 221 1.89 16.46 4.78
N HIS A 222 2.40 16.90 5.93
CA HIS A 222 3.19 18.12 6.03
C HIS A 222 4.53 18.00 5.29
N THR A 223 5.19 16.84 5.37
CA THR A 223 6.44 16.56 4.67
C THR A 223 6.26 16.58 3.15
N ARG A 224 5.19 15.94 2.66
CA ARG A 224 4.79 15.97 1.23
C ARG A 224 4.53 17.39 0.73
N PHE A 225 3.78 18.15 1.53
CA PHE A 225 3.44 19.53 1.21
C PHE A 225 4.69 20.41 1.14
N ARG A 226 5.56 20.32 2.15
CA ARG A 226 6.82 21.08 2.22
C ARG A 226 7.70 20.79 1.01
N PHE A 227 7.94 19.51 0.70
CA PHE A 227 8.71 19.13 -0.49
C PHE A 227 8.17 19.77 -1.78
N LEU A 228 6.85 19.63 -2.02
CA LEU A 228 6.27 20.12 -3.27
C LEU A 228 6.30 21.64 -3.34
N ARG A 229 6.00 22.31 -2.22
CA ARG A 229 6.05 23.77 -2.10
C ARG A 229 7.47 24.25 -2.37
N ASP A 230 8.45 23.74 -1.64
CA ASP A 230 9.83 24.21 -1.70
C ASP A 230 10.42 24.00 -3.11
N ARG A 231 10.15 22.84 -3.72
CA ARG A 231 10.55 22.55 -5.11
C ARG A 231 9.89 23.50 -6.11
N TRP A 232 8.59 23.75 -5.98
CA TRP A 232 7.89 24.65 -6.89
C TRP A 232 8.34 26.09 -6.70
N THR A 233 8.48 26.56 -5.46
CA THR A 233 8.94 27.92 -5.18
C THR A 233 10.35 28.15 -5.68
N ALA A 234 11.26 27.18 -5.58
CA ALA A 234 12.62 27.32 -6.11
C ALA A 234 12.65 27.60 -7.62
N ASP A 235 11.72 27.00 -8.37
CA ASP A 235 11.61 27.16 -9.83
C ASP A 235 10.82 28.43 -10.23
N THR A 236 10.14 29.10 -9.29
CA THR A 236 9.23 30.21 -9.58
C THR A 236 9.44 31.43 -8.68
N VAL A 237 10.59 31.54 -8.00
CA VAL A 237 10.94 32.77 -7.27
C VAL A 237 10.93 33.92 -8.28
N ASP A 238 10.25 35.03 -7.92
CA ASP A 238 10.13 36.25 -8.73
C ASP A 238 9.36 36.15 -10.05
N VAL A 239 8.66 35.04 -10.29
CA VAL A 239 7.79 34.90 -11.47
C VAL A 239 6.34 35.24 -11.09
N ASP A 240 5.72 36.18 -11.80
CA ASP A 240 4.31 36.47 -11.64
C ASP A 240 3.44 35.23 -11.89
N ILE A 241 2.43 35.01 -11.05
CA ILE A 241 1.55 33.82 -11.13
C ILE A 241 0.94 33.66 -12.54
N GLY A 242 0.58 34.76 -13.19
CA GLY A 242 0.05 34.74 -14.56
C GLY A 242 1.03 34.17 -15.60
N ALA A 243 2.33 34.43 -15.42
CA ALA A 243 3.42 33.99 -16.30
C ALA A 243 3.93 32.56 -15.97
N MET A 244 3.52 31.98 -14.84
CA MET A 244 3.96 30.64 -14.44
C MET A 244 3.48 29.58 -15.43
N LYS A 245 4.42 28.72 -15.87
CA LYS A 245 4.15 27.61 -16.79
C LYS A 245 3.71 26.34 -16.06
N THR A 246 4.02 26.22 -14.78
CA THR A 246 3.75 25.01 -13.98
C THR A 246 3.17 25.38 -12.62
N PHE A 247 2.35 24.46 -12.10
CA PHE A 247 1.69 24.60 -10.81
C PHE A 247 1.72 23.28 -10.03
N PRO A 248 1.74 23.34 -8.68
CA PRO A 248 1.74 22.18 -7.83
C PRO A 248 0.33 21.60 -7.71
N CYS A 249 0.20 20.28 -7.90
CA CYS A 249 -0.99 19.54 -7.51
C CYS A 249 -0.77 18.95 -6.12
N TYR A 250 -1.40 19.53 -5.10
CA TYR A 250 -1.28 19.09 -3.72
C TYR A 250 -2.06 17.79 -3.41
N MET A 251 -2.83 17.28 -4.37
CA MET A 251 -3.46 15.97 -4.27
C MET A 251 -2.50 14.85 -4.65
N CYS A 252 -1.88 14.90 -5.84
CA CYS A 252 -0.95 13.86 -6.31
C CYS A 252 0.52 14.15 -5.96
N CYS A 253 0.80 15.28 -5.31
CA CYS A 253 2.14 15.75 -4.95
C CYS A 253 3.10 15.86 -6.14
N ARG A 254 2.62 16.42 -7.26
CA ARG A 254 3.41 16.63 -8.50
C ARG A 254 3.28 18.06 -9.00
N ILE A 255 4.37 18.60 -9.54
CA ILE A 255 4.35 19.81 -10.36
C ILE A 255 3.83 19.42 -11.75
N GLN A 256 2.87 20.17 -12.27
CA GLN A 256 2.19 19.88 -13.52
C GLN A 256 2.14 21.15 -14.39
N PRO A 257 2.11 21.05 -15.72
CA PRO A 257 1.96 22.22 -16.57
C PRO A 257 0.58 22.89 -16.38
N LYS A 258 0.50 24.20 -16.67
CA LYS A 258 -0.68 25.06 -16.46
C LYS A 258 -1.97 24.49 -17.09
N ASP A 259 -1.85 23.86 -18.27
CA ASP A 259 -2.96 23.24 -19.01
C ASP A 259 -3.63 22.07 -18.26
N LYS A 260 -2.95 21.46 -17.28
CA LYS A 260 -3.49 20.38 -16.45
C LYS A 260 -4.37 20.87 -15.30
N PHE A 261 -4.62 22.17 -15.18
CA PHE A 261 -5.49 22.76 -14.17
C PHE A 261 -6.74 23.38 -14.82
N THR A 262 -7.81 23.54 -14.03
CA THR A 262 -9.00 24.22 -14.55
C THR A 262 -8.79 25.73 -14.50
N PRO A 263 -9.35 26.52 -15.45
CA PRO A 263 -9.25 27.99 -15.41
C PRO A 263 -9.73 28.61 -14.10
N THR A 264 -10.76 28.02 -13.48
CA THR A 264 -11.24 28.43 -12.15
C THR A 264 -10.18 28.30 -11.07
N GLN A 265 -9.40 27.21 -11.06
CA GLN A 265 -8.34 27.03 -10.06
C GLN A 265 -7.19 28.00 -10.28
N LEU A 266 -6.81 28.26 -11.54
CA LEU A 266 -5.76 29.22 -11.87
C LEU A 266 -6.14 30.63 -11.43
N ARG A 267 -7.37 31.06 -11.77
CA ARG A 267 -7.92 32.34 -11.30
C ARG A 267 -7.97 32.44 -9.78
N MET A 268 -8.39 31.37 -9.09
CA MET A 268 -8.39 31.35 -7.62
C MET A 268 -6.98 31.47 -7.02
N ALA A 269 -5.97 30.87 -7.66
CA ALA A 269 -4.58 31.00 -7.22
C ALA A 269 -4.04 32.41 -7.45
N GLU A 270 -4.42 33.06 -8.54
CA GLU A 270 -4.08 34.46 -8.85
C GLU A 270 -4.78 35.44 -7.90
N THR A 271 -6.10 35.28 -7.69
CA THR A 271 -6.89 36.19 -6.84
C THR A 271 -6.66 35.95 -5.34
N TYR A 272 -6.43 34.70 -4.93
CA TYR A 272 -6.27 34.30 -3.53
C TYR A 272 -5.06 33.36 -3.35
N PRO A 273 -3.82 33.89 -3.44
CA PRO A 273 -2.59 33.08 -3.35
C PRO A 273 -2.47 32.25 -2.06
N GLN A 274 -3.05 32.73 -0.96
CA GLN A 274 -3.13 32.02 0.32
C GLN A 274 -3.95 30.72 0.26
N THR A 275 -4.74 30.52 -0.80
CA THR A 275 -5.51 29.30 -1.05
C THR A 275 -4.88 28.39 -2.09
N SER A 276 -3.72 28.74 -2.64
CA SER A 276 -2.99 27.94 -3.65
C SER A 276 -2.73 26.50 -3.21
N TRP A 277 -2.60 26.23 -1.91
CA TRP A 277 -2.51 24.87 -1.35
C TRP A 277 -3.70 23.96 -1.69
N LYS A 278 -4.83 24.52 -2.16
CA LYS A 278 -6.01 23.79 -2.63
C LYS A 278 -5.88 23.31 -4.08
N MET A 279 -4.85 23.71 -4.82
CA MET A 279 -4.70 23.35 -6.23
C MET A 279 -4.59 21.85 -6.48
N ARG A 280 -5.25 21.41 -7.55
CA ARG A 280 -5.36 20.00 -7.98
C ARG A 280 -5.47 19.89 -9.50
N CYS A 281 -4.67 19.01 -10.09
CA CYS A 281 -4.76 18.76 -11.52
C CYS A 281 -6.10 18.12 -11.91
N GLN A 282 -6.53 18.33 -13.16
CA GLN A 282 -7.79 17.83 -13.72
C GLN A 282 -7.96 16.31 -13.51
N ALA A 283 -6.88 15.52 -13.65
CA ALA A 283 -6.94 14.08 -13.40
C ALA A 283 -7.28 13.73 -11.94
N CYS A 284 -6.78 14.50 -10.97
CA CYS A 284 -7.15 14.34 -9.56
C CYS A 284 -8.59 14.78 -9.31
N VAL A 285 -9.03 15.88 -9.92
CA VAL A 285 -10.43 16.34 -9.86
C VAL A 285 -11.35 15.21 -10.36
N GLN A 286 -11.12 14.72 -11.57
CA GLN A 286 -11.94 13.65 -12.16
C GLN A 286 -12.04 12.44 -11.22
N ARG A 287 -10.92 11.97 -10.66
CA ARG A 287 -10.91 10.85 -9.72
C ARG A 287 -11.66 11.12 -8.43
N MET A 288 -11.61 12.33 -7.88
CA MET A 288 -12.30 12.70 -6.64
C MET A 288 -13.82 12.73 -6.79
N TYR A 289 -14.32 13.09 -7.98
CA TYR A 289 -15.74 13.30 -8.22
C TYR A 289 -16.42 12.12 -8.94
N ILE A 290 -15.75 10.95 -9.04
CA ILE A 290 -16.40 9.70 -9.49
C ILE A 290 -17.54 9.29 -8.54
N SER A 291 -17.38 9.54 -7.24
CA SER A 291 -18.37 9.22 -6.21
C SER A 291 -18.28 10.22 -5.07
N GLU A 292 -19.40 10.52 -4.42
CA GLU A 292 -19.43 11.35 -3.21
C GLU A 292 -18.72 10.68 -2.03
N ARG A 293 -18.66 9.35 -2.01
CA ARG A 293 -17.96 8.55 -0.99
C ARG A 293 -16.48 8.34 -1.30
N ASN A 294 -15.92 9.04 -2.29
CA ASN A 294 -14.52 8.88 -2.65
C ASN A 294 -13.61 9.33 -1.51
N LEU A 295 -12.78 8.42 -1.00
CA LEU A 295 -11.87 8.69 0.13
C LEU A 295 -10.91 9.85 -0.14
N MET A 296 -10.44 10.05 -1.38
CA MET A 296 -9.57 11.19 -1.70
C MET A 296 -10.33 12.53 -1.57
N ARG A 297 -11.61 12.55 -1.95
CA ARG A 297 -12.47 13.74 -1.77
C ARG A 297 -12.67 14.05 -0.29
N ILE A 298 -12.99 13.04 0.51
CA ILE A 298 -13.18 13.16 1.96
C ILE A 298 -11.89 13.63 2.63
N GLU A 299 -10.75 12.99 2.35
CA GLU A 299 -9.45 13.37 2.90
C GLU A 299 -9.09 14.81 2.55
N TYR A 300 -9.26 15.21 1.29
CA TYR A 300 -8.97 16.57 0.84
C TYR A 300 -9.80 17.62 1.58
N ASN A 301 -11.09 17.38 1.74
CA ASN A 301 -11.99 18.30 2.46
C ASN A 301 -11.62 18.43 3.94
N ARG A 302 -10.95 17.43 4.52
CA ARG A 302 -10.43 17.47 5.90
C ARG A 302 -9.11 18.22 6.03
N ARG A 303 -8.41 18.55 4.93
CA ARG A 303 -7.13 19.26 4.97
C ARG A 303 -7.34 20.72 5.34
N ARG A 304 -6.46 21.23 6.18
CA ARG A 304 -6.40 22.64 6.58
C ARG A 304 -4.95 23.12 6.55
N MET A 305 -4.77 24.40 6.32
CA MET A 305 -3.47 25.04 6.52
C MET A 305 -3.26 25.25 8.03
N CYS A 306 -2.08 24.90 8.53
CA CYS A 306 -1.69 25.26 9.89
C CYS A 306 -1.36 26.75 9.97
N GLU A 307 -1.89 27.44 10.98
CA GLU A 307 -1.67 28.88 11.16
C GLU A 307 -0.25 29.21 11.63
N ILE A 308 0.40 28.27 12.33
CA ILE A 308 1.75 28.43 12.88
C ILE A 308 2.80 28.11 11.81
N CYS A 309 2.95 26.83 11.44
CA CYS A 309 4.03 26.40 10.55
C CYS A 309 3.70 26.48 9.05
N LYS A 310 2.51 26.95 8.69
CA LYS A 310 2.02 27.06 7.30
C LYS A 310 2.17 25.76 6.49
N CYS A 311 2.06 24.60 7.16
CA CYS A 311 2.01 23.29 6.51
C CYS A 311 0.57 22.75 6.48
N LEU A 312 0.29 21.83 5.55
CA LEU A 312 -0.98 21.11 5.54
C LEU A 312 -1.09 20.13 6.70
N ARG A 313 -2.26 20.12 7.35
CA ARG A 313 -2.65 19.18 8.40
C ARG A 313 -4.07 18.66 8.16
N ARG A 314 -4.44 17.58 8.83
CA ARG A 314 -5.85 17.16 8.94
C ARG A 314 -6.51 17.94 10.07
N GLY A 315 -7.77 18.36 9.88
CA GLY A 315 -8.41 19.38 10.73
C GLY A 315 -8.49 19.05 12.23
N ARG A 316 -8.66 17.78 12.60
CA ARG A 316 -8.73 17.31 14.00
C ARG A 316 -7.42 16.76 14.54
N GLU A 317 -6.37 16.74 13.73
CA GLU A 317 -5.08 16.18 14.11
C GLU A 317 -4.09 17.28 14.45
N THR A 318 -3.15 16.95 15.33
CA THR A 318 -1.95 17.73 15.60
C THR A 318 -1.20 17.99 14.30
N CYS A 319 -0.71 19.21 14.09
CA CYS A 319 0.07 19.52 12.90
C CYS A 319 1.45 18.85 12.99
N GLY A 320 1.74 17.88 12.11
CA GLY A 320 3.05 17.23 12.06
C GLY A 320 4.21 18.20 11.86
N GLY A 321 4.01 19.28 11.09
CA GLY A 321 5.02 20.33 10.93
C GLY A 321 5.29 21.11 12.23
N CYS A 322 4.28 21.33 13.07
CA CYS A 322 4.49 21.95 14.39
C CYS A 322 5.14 20.96 15.36
N LEU A 323 4.75 19.67 15.31
CA LEU A 323 5.39 18.63 16.12
C LEU A 323 6.90 18.56 15.83
N GLU A 324 7.31 18.60 14.56
CA GLU A 324 8.73 18.66 14.18
C GLU A 324 9.43 19.90 14.74
N LEU A 325 8.80 21.08 14.68
CA LEU A 325 9.36 22.31 15.24
C LEU A 325 9.49 22.23 16.77
N TYR A 326 8.51 21.63 17.45
CA TYR A 326 8.54 21.41 18.89
C TYR A 326 9.67 20.47 19.30
N VAL A 327 9.80 19.32 18.62
CA VAL A 327 10.90 18.36 18.87
C VAL A 327 12.27 18.99 18.63
N LYS A 328 12.37 19.93 17.68
CA LYS A 328 13.60 20.71 17.42
C LYS A 328 13.82 21.88 18.39
N GLY A 329 12.91 22.12 19.33
CA GLY A 329 12.99 23.25 20.26
C GLY A 329 12.72 24.62 19.63
N ALA A 330 12.16 24.67 18.42
CA ALA A 330 11.87 25.92 17.70
C ALA A 330 10.56 26.58 18.12
N ILE A 331 9.64 25.81 18.72
CA ILE A 331 8.41 26.32 19.33
C ILE A 331 8.17 25.62 20.67
N ASP A 332 7.46 26.27 21.59
CA ASP A 332 7.09 25.69 22.87
C ASP A 332 5.78 24.87 22.79
N GLN A 333 5.48 24.16 23.87
CA GLN A 333 4.27 23.34 23.97
C GLN A 333 2.99 24.19 23.90
N ARG A 334 3.02 25.43 24.43
CA ARG A 334 1.86 26.35 24.44
C ARG A 334 1.51 26.82 23.03
N THR A 335 2.51 27.07 22.19
CA THR A 335 2.33 27.39 20.77
C THR A 335 1.70 26.22 20.03
N MET A 336 2.13 24.98 20.33
CA MET A 336 1.58 23.78 19.70
C MET A 336 0.16 23.45 20.16
N TYR A 337 -0.18 23.76 21.41
CA TYR A 337 -1.48 23.51 22.05
C TYR A 337 -2.02 24.75 22.77
N PRO A 338 -2.55 25.75 22.04
CA PRO A 338 -3.02 26.99 22.65
C PRO A 338 -4.15 26.72 23.64
N GLU A 339 -3.97 27.19 24.88
CA GLU A 339 -4.95 27.12 25.96
C GLU A 339 -6.19 27.94 25.56
N GLY A 340 -7.30 27.28 25.25
CA GLY A 340 -8.54 27.96 24.80
C GLY A 340 -9.33 27.21 23.74
N LEU A 341 -8.70 26.28 23.00
CA LEU A 341 -9.41 25.29 22.19
C LEU A 341 -9.93 24.17 23.12
N GLY A 342 -11.02 24.47 23.83
CA GLY A 342 -11.71 23.64 24.83
C GLY A 342 -11.29 22.17 24.92
N ARG A 343 -10.45 21.86 25.91
CA ARG A 343 -10.24 20.49 26.39
C ARG A 343 -11.56 19.97 26.98
N LYS A 344 -12.32 19.20 26.21
CA LYS A 344 -13.15 18.14 26.76
C LYS A 344 -12.55 16.79 26.34
N ARG A 345 -11.93 16.15 27.33
CA ARG A 345 -11.46 14.76 27.45
C ARG A 345 -9.94 14.53 27.45
N ASP A 346 -9.59 13.68 28.41
CA ASP A 346 -8.31 13.18 28.88
C ASP A 346 -7.18 13.11 27.85
N TYR A 347 -6.11 13.85 28.13
CA TYR A 347 -4.83 13.77 27.42
C TYR A 347 -3.80 12.87 28.14
N GLY A 348 -4.26 11.94 28.98
CA GLY A 348 -3.40 10.98 29.67
C GLY A 348 -2.70 9.97 28.75
N ASP A 349 -3.20 9.76 27.51
CA ASP A 349 -2.69 8.73 26.58
C ASP A 349 -1.93 9.27 25.36
N HIS A 350 -1.72 10.59 25.25
CA HIS A 350 -1.28 11.19 24.00
C HIS A 350 0.24 11.35 23.83
N LEU A 351 1.05 11.18 24.88
CA LEU A 351 2.52 11.19 24.75
C LEU A 351 3.09 9.90 24.15
N ASN A 352 2.29 8.83 24.06
CA ASN A 352 2.62 7.62 23.30
C ASN A 352 2.07 7.61 21.87
N ARG A 353 1.38 8.68 21.43
CA ARG A 353 0.87 8.79 20.06
C ARG A 353 1.87 9.48 19.13
N LEU A 354 2.96 8.78 18.85
CA LEU A 354 3.54 8.70 17.49
C LEU A 354 2.63 7.83 16.58
N ASP A 355 1.33 7.77 16.87
CA ASP A 355 0.33 6.94 16.23
C ASP A 355 -0.14 7.55 14.90
N GLY A 356 0.75 7.50 13.90
CA GLY A 356 0.41 6.88 12.62
C GLY A 356 0.62 5.35 12.63
N LEU A 357 0.92 4.78 13.80
CA LEU A 357 1.27 3.38 14.05
C LEU A 357 0.08 2.41 14.01
N PHE A 358 -1.16 2.89 14.07
CA PHE A 358 -2.37 2.09 13.87
C PHE A 358 -3.43 2.89 13.10
N ASP A 359 -3.16 3.20 11.83
CA ASP A 359 -4.29 3.35 10.90
C ASP A 359 -4.99 1.99 10.85
N GLY A 360 -6.15 1.87 11.49
CA GLY A 360 -7.08 0.74 11.37
C GLY A 360 -7.60 0.49 9.96
N GLN A 361 -6.96 1.06 8.93
CA GLN A 361 -7.32 0.91 7.52
C GLN A 361 -6.76 -0.36 6.87
N ASP A 362 -5.86 -1.10 7.52
CA ASP A 362 -5.39 -2.38 6.98
C ASP A 362 -6.15 -3.61 7.52
N TRP A 363 -7.10 -3.43 8.47
CA TRP A 363 -7.89 -4.55 9.02
C TRP A 363 -9.36 -4.27 9.36
N VAL A 364 -9.89 -3.05 9.18
CA VAL A 364 -11.30 -2.76 9.47
C VAL A 364 -11.96 -1.93 8.36
N GLU A 365 -12.61 -2.62 7.44
CA GLU A 365 -13.99 -2.29 7.11
C GLU A 365 -14.77 -3.62 7.09
N ALA A 366 -15.49 -3.86 8.19
CA ALA A 366 -16.48 -4.92 8.35
C ALA A 366 -17.56 -4.86 7.24
#